data_AF-A0A8B7SYC2-F1
#
_entry.id   AF-A0A8B7SYC2-F1
#
_cell.length_a   1.000
_cell.length_b   1.000
_cell.length_c   1.000
_cell.angle_alpha   90.00
_cell.angle_beta   90.00
_cell.angle_gamma   90.00
#
_symmetry.space_group_name_H-M   'P 1'
#
loop_
_entity.id
_entity.type
_entity.pdbx_description
1 polymer ?
#
loop_
_entity_poly.entity_id
_entity_poly.type
_entity_poly.pdbx_seq_one_letter_code
_entity_poly.pdbx_strand_id
1 'polypeptide(L)'
;MPEAHHQCTQAVLQAKDPLSGSISDLSQQVWVLQGQTIVAVPRSDSVAPVMVTIFPCKFPESLDQGKGTPIYFAIQNPEMCLCCEAVGGQPALQLKEEKILDLYNEAEPVRAFLFYHVQLGSTSTFESVAFPGWFLASADRGQPIFLTSDQGTNYNTAFNLHIRF
;
A
#
# COMPACT_ATOMS: atom_id res chain seq x y z
N MET A 1 -4.77 -43.18 4.07
CA MET A 1 -5.41 -42.41 2.98
C MET A 1 -6.90 -42.31 3.26
N PRO A 2 -7.56 -41.15 3.12
CA PRO A 2 -7.04 -39.79 2.95
C PRO A 2 -7.45 -38.85 4.12
N GLU A 3 -6.56 -37.92 4.45
CA GLU A 3 -6.85 -36.73 5.25
C GLU A 3 -7.52 -35.69 4.34
N ALA A 4 -8.76 -35.34 4.67
CA ALA A 4 -9.42 -34.14 4.22
C ALA A 4 -9.73 -33.30 5.47
N HIS A 5 -9.76 -31.99 5.32
CA HIS A 5 -10.05 -30.97 6.35
C HIS A 5 -8.85 -30.42 7.13
N HIS A 6 -7.95 -29.76 6.39
CA HIS A 6 -7.40 -28.48 6.85
C HIS A 6 -7.54 -27.43 5.75
N GLN A 7 -8.80 -27.12 5.45
CA GLN A 7 -9.15 -25.90 4.73
C GLN A 7 -9.12 -24.77 5.76
N CYS A 8 -7.91 -24.26 6.03
CA CYS A 8 -7.75 -23.01 6.76
C CYS A 8 -8.30 -21.90 5.87
N THR A 9 -9.39 -21.30 6.30
CA THR A 9 -10.15 -20.24 5.66
C THR A 9 -9.27 -19.01 5.41
N GLN A 10 -8.59 -18.99 4.27
CA GLN A 10 -8.24 -17.73 3.62
C GLN A 10 -9.53 -17.13 3.08
N ALA A 11 -10.18 -16.28 3.87
CA ALA A 11 -10.99 -15.21 3.30
C ALA A 11 -10.00 -14.18 2.72
N VAL A 12 -9.39 -14.53 1.59
CA VAL A 12 -8.72 -13.59 0.71
C VAL A 12 -9.74 -12.52 0.40
N LEU A 13 -9.34 -11.25 0.48
CA LEU A 13 -10.11 -10.12 -0.03
C LEU A 13 -10.65 -10.43 -1.44
N GLN A 14 -11.87 -10.97 -1.53
CA GLN A 14 -12.68 -11.04 -2.75
C GLN A 14 -13.43 -9.71 -2.97
N ALA A 15 -13.00 -8.64 -2.31
CA ALA A 15 -13.57 -7.33 -2.56
C ALA A 15 -13.12 -6.88 -3.95
N LYS A 16 -14.02 -6.97 -4.93
CA LYS A 16 -13.88 -6.23 -6.20
C LYS A 16 -14.04 -4.72 -5.99
N ASP A 17 -14.44 -4.33 -4.79
CA ASP A 17 -14.74 -2.96 -4.42
C ASP A 17 -13.54 -2.28 -3.73
N PRO A 18 -13.38 -0.97 -3.94
CA PRO A 18 -12.34 -0.20 -3.26
C PRO A 18 -12.58 -0.18 -1.75
N LEU A 19 -11.51 -0.38 -0.98
CA LEU A 19 -11.52 -0.22 0.47
C LEU A 19 -10.97 1.15 0.84
N SER A 20 -11.57 1.81 1.83
CA SER A 20 -11.08 3.09 2.34
C SER A 20 -10.86 3.07 3.84
N GLY A 21 -9.83 3.79 4.29
CA GLY A 21 -9.43 3.75 5.69
C GLY A 21 -8.29 4.72 6.00
N SER A 22 -7.70 4.56 7.18
CA SER A 22 -6.44 5.23 7.54
C SER A 22 -5.36 4.19 7.81
N ILE A 23 -4.10 4.61 7.78
CA ILE A 23 -2.95 3.73 7.98
C ILE A 23 -2.14 4.19 9.18
N SER A 24 -1.65 3.22 9.95
CA SER A 24 -0.56 3.46 10.90
C SER A 24 0.52 2.40 10.82
N ASP A 25 1.74 2.72 11.24
CA ASP A 25 2.79 1.73 11.46
C ASP A 25 2.64 1.03 12.83
N LEU A 26 3.60 0.17 13.18
CA LEU A 26 3.67 -0.51 14.48
C LEU A 26 4.06 0.43 15.64
N SER A 27 4.71 1.55 15.33
CA SER A 27 5.06 2.62 16.28
C SER A 27 3.92 3.61 16.53
N GLN A 28 2.69 3.28 16.10
CA GLN A 28 1.50 4.11 16.23
C GLN A 28 1.60 5.47 15.51
N GLN A 29 2.43 5.55 14.47
CA GLN A 29 2.50 6.70 13.59
C GLN A 29 1.46 6.58 12.49
N VAL A 30 0.62 7.60 12.33
CA VAL A 30 -0.39 7.69 11.27
C VAL A 30 0.17 8.45 10.08
N TRP A 31 -0.33 8.11 8.90
CA TRP A 31 0.02 8.83 7.69
C TRP A 31 -0.72 10.15 7.62
N VAL A 32 -0.02 11.23 7.31
CA VAL A 32 -0.58 12.57 7.06
C VAL A 32 -0.02 13.12 5.76
N LEU A 33 -0.78 13.96 5.08
CA LEU A 33 -0.30 14.70 3.92
C LEU A 33 0.30 16.04 4.38
N GLN A 34 1.55 16.31 4.04
CA GLN A 34 2.22 17.60 4.24
C GLN A 34 2.74 18.10 2.89
N GLY A 35 2.10 19.13 2.33
CA GLY A 35 2.36 19.54 0.95
C GLY A 35 2.01 18.40 -0.02
N GLN A 36 3.00 17.93 -0.78
CA GLN A 36 2.86 16.82 -1.73
C GLN A 36 3.51 15.52 -1.22
N THR A 37 3.73 15.39 0.10
CA THR A 37 4.45 14.26 0.68
C THR A 37 3.64 13.62 1.80
N ILE A 38 3.55 12.28 1.79
CA ILE A 38 2.99 11.53 2.91
C ILE A 38 4.07 11.38 3.97
N VAL A 39 3.74 11.75 5.20
CA VAL A 39 4.65 11.72 6.35
C VAL A 39 4.06 10.84 7.45
N ALA A 40 4.89 10.05 8.13
CA ALA A 40 4.50 9.30 9.32
C ALA A 40 4.66 10.19 10.57
N VAL A 41 3.57 10.42 11.31
CA VAL A 41 3.61 11.21 12.55
C VAL A 41 2.89 10.46 13.69
N PRO A 42 3.34 10.59 14.95
CA PRO A 42 2.66 9.98 16.09
C PRO A 42 1.19 10.38 16.14
N ARG A 43 0.33 9.39 16.34
CA ARG A 43 -1.10 9.61 16.54
C ARG A 43 -1.34 10.49 17.77
N SER A 44 -2.21 11.48 17.63
CA SER A 44 -2.76 12.28 18.73
C SER A 44 -4.11 12.85 18.32
N ASP A 45 -4.88 13.36 19.27
CA ASP A 45 -6.21 13.95 19.02
C ASP A 45 -6.16 15.18 18.10
N SER A 46 -4.99 15.81 17.98
CA SER A 46 -4.76 16.98 17.12
C SER A 46 -4.36 16.64 15.69
N VAL A 47 -4.12 15.36 15.39
CA VAL A 47 -3.66 14.91 14.08
C VAL A 47 -4.80 14.22 13.35
N ALA A 48 -5.19 14.76 12.19
CA ALA A 48 -6.09 14.11 11.27
C ALA A 48 -5.30 13.23 10.28
N PRO A 49 -5.44 11.90 10.32
CA PRO A 49 -4.79 11.02 9.34
C PRO A 49 -5.33 11.27 7.93
N VAL A 50 -4.47 11.09 6.92
CA VAL A 50 -4.92 11.03 5.53
C VAL A 50 -5.75 9.76 5.34
N MET A 51 -6.88 9.90 4.66
CA MET A 51 -7.68 8.75 4.25
C MET A 51 -7.08 8.17 2.98
N VAL A 52 -7.02 6.86 2.89
CA VAL A 52 -6.51 6.11 1.74
C VAL A 52 -7.63 5.33 1.07
N THR A 53 -7.46 5.05 -0.22
CA THR A 53 -8.26 4.09 -0.97
C THR A 53 -7.34 3.04 -1.58
N ILE A 54 -7.67 1.78 -1.37
CA ILE A 54 -7.01 0.61 -1.95
C ILE A 54 -7.99 -0.04 -2.91
N PHE A 55 -7.60 -0.19 -4.17
CA PHE A 55 -8.43 -0.80 -5.22
C PHE A 55 -7.70 -1.99 -5.85
N PRO A 56 -8.17 -3.23 -5.66
CA PRO A 56 -7.62 -4.40 -6.34
C PRO A 56 -7.57 -4.26 -7.86
N CYS A 57 -6.43 -4.64 -8.44
CA CYS A 57 -6.21 -4.63 -9.89
C CYS A 57 -7.20 -5.56 -10.60
N LYS A 58 -7.68 -5.14 -11.77
CA LYS A 58 -8.65 -5.87 -12.59
C LYS A 58 -8.08 -7.14 -13.24
N PHE A 59 -6.77 -7.15 -13.53
CA PHE A 59 -6.10 -8.23 -14.29
C PHE A 59 -4.92 -8.83 -13.51
N PRO A 60 -5.12 -9.37 -12.29
CA PRO A 60 -4.03 -9.90 -11.47
C PRO A 60 -3.28 -11.07 -12.12
N GLU A 61 -3.90 -11.79 -13.05
CA GLU A 61 -3.30 -12.90 -13.82
C GLU A 61 -2.18 -12.46 -14.77
N SER A 62 -2.14 -11.18 -15.14
CA SER A 62 -1.09 -10.59 -15.99
C SER A 62 0.15 -10.15 -15.20
N LEU A 63 0.16 -10.36 -13.88
CA LEU A 63 1.23 -9.97 -12.95
C LEU A 63 1.88 -11.21 -12.32
N ASP A 64 2.94 -11.01 -11.52
CA ASP A 64 3.67 -12.10 -10.90
C ASP A 64 2.81 -12.79 -9.83
N GLN A 65 2.68 -14.12 -9.95
CA GLN A 65 1.83 -14.90 -9.07
C GLN A 65 2.52 -15.20 -7.73
N GLY A 66 1.72 -15.36 -6.67
CA GLY A 66 2.23 -15.71 -5.33
C GLY A 66 2.86 -14.55 -4.56
N LYS A 67 2.73 -13.30 -5.05
CA LYS A 67 3.28 -12.09 -4.43
C LYS A 67 2.31 -11.34 -3.52
N GLY A 68 1.04 -11.71 -3.50
CA GLY A 68 -0.04 -10.99 -2.81
C GLY A 68 -1.08 -10.48 -3.79
N THR A 69 -2.00 -9.64 -3.31
CA THR A 69 -3.04 -9.02 -4.14
C THR A 69 -2.50 -7.74 -4.77
N PRO A 70 -2.37 -7.62 -6.09
CA PRO A 70 -1.98 -6.37 -6.72
C PRO A 70 -3.09 -5.32 -6.55
N ILE A 71 -2.73 -4.14 -6.05
CA ILE A 71 -3.65 -3.05 -5.73
C ILE A 71 -3.15 -1.72 -6.28
N TYR A 72 -4.06 -0.88 -6.74
CA TYR A 72 -3.86 0.56 -6.83
C TYR A 72 -4.09 1.19 -5.46
N PHE A 73 -3.37 2.28 -5.21
CA PHE A 73 -3.33 2.90 -3.89
C PHE A 73 -3.37 4.43 -4.06
N ALA A 74 -4.41 5.07 -3.52
CA ALA A 74 -4.56 6.51 -3.51
C ALA A 74 -4.75 7.08 -2.09
N ILE A 75 -4.43 8.35 -1.92
CA ILE A 75 -4.93 9.17 -0.80
C ILE A 75 -6.18 9.93 -1.25
N GLN A 76 -7.01 10.34 -0.29
CA GLN A 76 -8.21 11.15 -0.50
C GLN A 76 -8.01 12.58 -0.01
N ASN A 77 -8.64 13.54 -0.70
CA ASN A 77 -8.71 14.95 -0.33
C ASN A 77 -7.34 15.63 -0.13
N PRO A 78 -6.58 15.90 -1.22
CA PRO A 78 -6.95 15.67 -2.63
C PRO A 78 -6.74 14.21 -3.04
N GLU A 79 -7.44 13.79 -4.09
CA GLU A 79 -7.23 12.47 -4.69
C GLU A 79 -5.89 12.45 -5.43
N MET A 80 -4.99 11.55 -5.01
CA MET A 80 -3.70 11.32 -5.65
C MET A 80 -3.28 9.87 -5.49
N CYS A 81 -2.70 9.30 -6.54
CA CYS A 81 -2.21 7.93 -6.51
C CYS A 81 -0.72 7.85 -6.14
N LEU A 82 -0.37 6.82 -5.38
CA LEU A 82 1.02 6.46 -5.11
C LEU A 82 1.62 5.88 -6.39
N CYS A 83 2.76 6.43 -6.80
CA CYS A 83 3.51 6.00 -7.96
C CYS A 83 4.95 5.67 -7.56
N CYS A 84 5.49 4.58 -8.07
CA CYS A 84 6.90 4.24 -7.96
C CYS A 84 7.60 4.65 -9.25
N GLU A 85 8.63 5.49 -9.14
CA GLU A 85 9.44 5.94 -10.28
C GLU A 85 10.94 5.82 -9.97
N ALA A 86 11.77 5.71 -11.00
CA ALA A 86 13.21 5.80 -10.84
C ALA A 86 13.64 7.28 -10.84
N VAL A 87 14.07 7.80 -9.70
CA VAL A 87 14.60 9.16 -9.55
C VAL A 87 16.09 9.06 -9.27
N GLY A 88 16.92 9.63 -10.15
CA GLY A 88 18.38 9.51 -10.03
C GLY A 88 18.89 8.07 -10.11
N GLY A 89 18.14 7.16 -10.75
CA GLY A 89 18.49 5.75 -10.88
C GLY A 89 18.06 4.86 -9.70
N GLN A 90 17.39 5.42 -8.68
CA GLN A 90 16.86 4.65 -7.55
C GLN A 90 15.33 4.69 -7.49
N PRO A 91 14.65 3.61 -7.05
CA PRO A 91 13.21 3.62 -6.84
C PRO A 91 12.82 4.63 -5.76
N ALA A 92 11.87 5.50 -6.08
CA ALA A 92 11.33 6.50 -5.18
C ALA A 92 9.80 6.50 -5.22
N LEU A 93 9.19 6.76 -4.07
CA LEU A 93 7.76 6.97 -3.96
C LEU A 93 7.41 8.40 -4.36
N GLN A 94 6.40 8.56 -5.20
CA GLN A 94 5.85 9.84 -5.64
C GLN A 94 4.33 9.85 -5.44
N LEU A 95 3.77 11.04 -5.28
CA LEU A 95 2.34 11.27 -5.42
C LEU A 95 2.06 11.92 -6.78
N LYS A 96 1.07 11.39 -7.51
CA LYS A 96 0.62 11.93 -8.80
C LYS A 96 -0.86 12.30 -8.72
N GLU A 97 -1.21 13.41 -9.34
CA GLU A 97 -2.60 13.85 -9.52
C GLU A 97 -3.30 12.98 -10.57
N GLU A 98 -3.55 11.73 -10.21
CA GLU A 98 -4.27 10.73 -10.99
C GLU A 98 -5.48 10.24 -10.19
N LYS A 99 -6.57 9.91 -10.88
CA LYS A 99 -7.72 9.28 -10.24
C LYS A 99 -7.54 7.78 -10.21
N ILE A 100 -7.85 7.16 -9.07
CA ILE A 100 -7.65 5.71 -8.91
C ILE A 100 -8.55 4.90 -9.86
N LEU A 101 -9.72 5.43 -10.20
CA LEU A 101 -10.64 4.82 -11.16
C LEU A 101 -10.13 4.89 -12.60
N ASP A 102 -9.39 5.93 -12.96
CA ASP A 102 -8.84 6.04 -14.31
C ASP A 102 -7.76 4.97 -14.50
N LEU A 103 -6.85 4.81 -13.52
CA LEU A 103 -5.87 3.71 -13.48
C LEU A 103 -6.50 2.31 -13.47
N TYR A 104 -7.61 2.13 -12.74
CA TYR A 104 -8.33 0.86 -12.71
C TYR A 104 -8.96 0.49 -14.06
N ASN A 105 -9.41 1.49 -14.81
CA ASN A 105 -10.11 1.30 -16.09
C ASN A 105 -9.17 1.14 -17.29
N GLU A 106 -7.86 1.33 -17.10
CA GLU A 106 -6.87 1.07 -18.13
C GLU A 106 -6.95 -0.35 -18.69
N ALA A 107 -6.61 -0.50 -19.98
CA ALA A 107 -6.71 -1.77 -20.68
C ALA A 107 -5.71 -2.82 -20.15
N GLU A 108 -4.59 -2.36 -19.61
CA GLU A 108 -3.54 -3.17 -19.00
C GLU A 108 -3.13 -2.58 -17.63
N PRO A 109 -2.60 -3.38 -16.69
CA PRO A 109 -2.20 -2.87 -15.38
C PRO A 109 -1.09 -1.82 -15.47
N VAL A 110 -1.30 -0.65 -14.87
CA VAL A 110 -0.31 0.42 -14.83
C VAL A 110 0.70 0.13 -13.71
N ARG A 111 1.72 -0.67 -14.02
CA ARG A 111 2.67 -1.25 -13.05
C ARG A 111 3.32 -0.24 -12.08
N ALA A 112 3.59 0.99 -12.54
CA ALA A 112 4.19 2.04 -11.70
C ALA A 112 3.31 2.43 -10.49
N PHE A 113 2.00 2.26 -10.60
CA PHE A 113 1.02 2.61 -9.57
C PHE A 113 0.54 1.42 -8.74
N LEU A 114 1.11 0.24 -8.99
CA LEU A 114 0.68 -0.99 -8.35
C LEU A 114 1.62 -1.42 -7.25
N PHE A 115 1.00 -1.94 -6.18
CA PHE A 115 1.68 -2.59 -5.08
C PHE A 115 1.09 -3.98 -4.87
N TYR A 116 1.91 -4.99 -4.58
CA TYR A 116 1.43 -6.23 -4.03
C TYR A 116 1.15 -6.04 -2.54
N HIS A 117 -0.11 -6.22 -2.17
CA HIS A 117 -0.58 -6.22 -0.79
C HIS A 117 -0.56 -7.63 -0.22
N VAL A 118 0.16 -7.82 0.89
CA VAL A 118 0.13 -9.05 1.68
C VAL A 118 -0.32 -8.73 3.09
N GLN A 119 -1.34 -9.43 3.57
CA GLN A 119 -1.76 -9.36 4.97
C GLN A 119 -1.10 -10.47 5.79
N LEU A 120 -0.34 -10.08 6.82
CA LEU A 120 0.31 -10.97 7.78
C LEU A 120 -0.27 -10.68 9.17
N GLY A 121 -1.19 -11.54 9.60
CA GLY A 121 -1.97 -11.33 10.82
C GLY A 121 -2.79 -10.03 10.74
N SER A 122 -2.53 -9.10 11.66
CA SER A 122 -3.18 -7.78 11.70
C SER A 122 -2.49 -6.73 10.84
N THR A 123 -1.32 -7.04 10.29
CA THR A 123 -0.49 -6.09 9.54
C THR A 123 -0.53 -6.35 8.05
N SER A 124 -0.21 -5.34 7.28
CA SER A 124 -0.12 -5.36 5.83
C SER A 124 1.25 -4.86 5.38
N THR A 125 1.79 -5.50 4.35
CA THR A 125 2.97 -5.03 3.62
C THR A 125 2.58 -4.65 2.19
N PHE A 126 3.35 -3.75 1.58
CA PHE A 126 3.12 -3.25 0.22
C PHE A 126 4.43 -3.26 -0.56
N GLU A 127 4.61 -4.25 -1.42
CA GLU A 127 5.77 -4.36 -2.33
C GLU A 127 5.46 -3.66 -3.65
N SER A 128 6.39 -2.88 -4.21
CA SER A 128 6.24 -2.27 -5.53
C SER A 128 6.19 -3.33 -6.64
N VAL A 129 5.22 -3.24 -7.54
CA VAL A 129 5.15 -4.09 -8.75
C VAL A 129 6.17 -3.67 -9.80
N ALA A 130 6.48 -2.36 -9.88
CA ALA A 130 7.48 -1.82 -10.80
C ALA A 130 8.92 -2.08 -10.33
N PHE A 131 9.14 -2.19 -9.03
CA PHE A 131 10.46 -2.42 -8.42
C PHE A 131 10.40 -3.59 -7.42
N PRO A 132 10.46 -4.84 -7.89
CA PRO A 132 10.43 -6.02 -7.02
C PRO A 132 11.49 -5.95 -5.91
N GLY A 133 11.13 -6.35 -4.71
CA GLY A 133 11.97 -6.28 -3.51
C GLY A 133 11.95 -4.91 -2.80
N TRP A 134 11.26 -3.90 -3.34
CA TRP A 134 11.11 -2.60 -2.70
C TRP A 134 9.73 -2.44 -2.06
N PHE A 135 9.69 -2.00 -0.81
CA PHE A 135 8.49 -1.95 0.01
C PHE A 135 8.20 -0.53 0.46
N LEU A 136 6.92 -0.19 0.62
CA LEU A 136 6.54 1.00 1.38
C LEU A 136 7.10 0.87 2.79
N ALA A 137 7.70 1.95 3.27
CA ALA A 137 8.32 2.01 4.58
C ALA A 137 8.11 3.36 5.26
N SER A 138 8.14 3.31 6.58
CA SER A 138 8.23 4.46 7.46
C SER A 138 9.50 4.37 8.29
N ALA A 139 10.05 5.53 8.64
CA ALA A 139 11.22 5.65 9.50
C ALA A 139 10.83 6.36 10.81
N ASP A 140 11.77 7.11 11.38
CA ASP A 140 11.56 7.92 12.57
C ASP A 140 10.45 8.97 12.41
N ARG A 141 10.09 9.57 13.53
CA ARG A 141 9.04 10.59 13.62
C ARG A 141 9.21 11.72 12.61
N GLY A 142 8.12 12.01 11.88
CA GLY A 142 8.05 13.13 10.95
C GLY A 142 8.80 12.89 9.65
N GLN A 143 9.26 11.66 9.40
CA GLN A 143 9.89 11.30 8.13
C GLN A 143 8.84 10.95 7.07
N PRO A 144 9.14 11.22 5.78
CA PRO A 144 8.30 10.78 4.68
C PRO A 144 8.08 9.27 4.67
N ILE A 145 6.98 8.83 4.07
CA ILE A 145 6.83 7.46 3.58
C ILE A 145 7.65 7.32 2.30
N PHE A 146 8.39 6.23 2.18
CA PHE A 146 9.33 6.01 1.08
C PHE A 146 9.39 4.53 0.67
N LEU A 147 10.17 4.23 -0.36
CA LEU A 147 10.47 2.86 -0.79
C LEU A 147 11.81 2.41 -0.20
N THR A 148 11.88 1.19 0.32
CA THR A 148 13.14 0.58 0.76
C THR A 148 13.24 -0.88 0.34
N SER A 149 14.47 -1.34 0.11
CA SER A 149 14.79 -2.76 -0.03
C SER A 149 15.35 -3.38 1.27
N ASP A 150 15.50 -2.60 2.35
CA ASP A 150 15.87 -3.11 3.68
C ASP A 150 14.60 -3.63 4.38
N GLN A 151 14.53 -4.95 4.59
CA GLN A 151 13.35 -5.64 5.10
C GLN A 151 13.33 -5.87 6.62
N GLY A 152 14.22 -5.28 7.42
CA GLY A 152 14.06 -5.48 8.87
C GLY A 152 15.10 -4.91 9.82
N THR A 153 15.99 -4.03 9.38
CA THR A 153 16.98 -3.45 10.31
C THR A 153 16.71 -2.02 10.74
N ASN A 154 16.27 -1.16 9.83
CA ASN A 154 16.21 0.28 10.11
C ASN A 154 14.82 0.91 9.94
N TYR A 155 13.87 0.19 9.31
CA TYR A 155 12.61 0.78 8.85
C TYR A 155 11.41 -0.14 9.10
N ASN A 156 10.24 0.47 9.31
CA ASN A 156 8.96 -0.22 9.48
C ASN A 156 8.31 -0.45 8.11
N THR A 157 8.13 -1.71 7.71
CA THR A 157 7.43 -2.11 6.47
C THR A 157 6.06 -2.75 6.72
N ALA A 158 5.70 -2.94 8.00
CA ALA A 158 4.42 -3.50 8.44
C ALA A 158 3.47 -2.39 8.90
N PHE A 159 2.28 -2.34 8.30
CA PHE A 159 1.28 -1.32 8.55
C PHE A 159 -0.05 -1.91 9.01
N ASN A 160 -0.72 -1.23 9.93
CA ASN A 160 -2.10 -1.51 10.32
C ASN A 160 -3.05 -0.71 9.41
N LEU A 161 -3.96 -1.42 8.73
CA LEU A 161 -5.03 -0.83 7.94
C LEU A 161 -6.30 -0.67 8.79
N HIS A 162 -6.69 0.57 9.05
CA HIS A 162 -7.92 0.91 9.78
C HIS A 162 -9.04 1.17 8.76
N ILE A 163 -9.57 0.09 8.17
CA ILE A 163 -10.63 0.15 7.16
C ILE A 163 -11.96 0.53 7.81
N ARG A 164 -12.70 1.44 7.17
CA ARG A 164 -14.09 1.76 7.56
C ARG A 164 -15.02 0.93 6.69
N PHE A 165 -15.89 0.14 7.34
CA PHE A 165 -16.97 -0.61 6.71
C PHE A 165 -18.27 0.18 6.74
#